data_AF-A0A2U2SA78-F1
#
_entry.id   AF-A0A2U2SA78-F1
#
_cell.length_a   1.000
_cell.length_b   1.000
_cell.length_c   1.000
_cell.angle_alpha   90.00
_cell.angle_beta   90.00
_cell.angle_gamma   90.00
#
_symmetry.space_group_name_H-M   'P 1'
#
loop_
_entity.id
_entity.type
_entity.pdbx_description
1 polymer ?
#
loop_
_entity_poly.entity_id
_entity_poly.type
_entity_poly.pdbx_seq_one_letter_code
_entity_poly.pdbx_strand_id
1 'polypeptide(L)'
;MNEVLLALLGFGLGILTTIATQFISRHIQYSDARRKQRLENLKRIRQWMEAYRALFRCEYPEIYEFAFGFETRPGEPLFDETSTHRLYNALKEYREAEKRLKEAERLGREAMFFLAEKRPFDRFLLLWLVLRRDPNREFHFYAPGVPRRIAPYLAILNEQYYKVFRRFPEKVARRIDWEKLEFIKPSSVESIIHRRIRPLLELEYSGEAYREYKEKVTELGEARDNLSSYKREAESAIENILQIVWNYENRWFVP
;
A
#
# COMPACT_ATOMS: atom_id res chain seq x y z
N MET A 1 -48.48 -10.54 -57.94
CA MET A 1 -47.06 -10.94 -57.78
C MET A 1 -46.25 -9.90 -56.97
N ASN A 2 -46.46 -8.59 -57.20
CA ASN A 2 -45.77 -7.52 -56.45
C ASN A 2 -46.12 -7.43 -54.96
N GLU A 3 -47.35 -7.73 -54.55
CA GLU A 3 -47.78 -7.63 -53.15
C GLU A 3 -47.17 -8.70 -52.23
N VAL A 4 -47.03 -9.93 -52.72
CA VAL A 4 -46.40 -11.04 -51.99
C VAL A 4 -44.90 -10.78 -51.80
N LEU A 5 -44.24 -10.19 -52.79
CA LEU A 5 -42.84 -9.79 -52.71
C LEU A 5 -42.63 -8.66 -51.68
N LEU A 6 -43.52 -7.66 -51.67
CA LEU A 6 -43.53 -6.58 -50.68
C LEU A 6 -43.76 -7.10 -49.26
N ALA A 7 -44.68 -8.04 -49.07
CA ALA A 7 -44.94 -8.67 -47.77
C ALA A 7 -43.73 -9.49 -47.28
N LEU A 8 -43.08 -10.25 -48.16
CA LEU A 8 -41.86 -11.00 -47.84
C LEU A 8 -40.68 -10.08 -47.50
N LEU A 9 -40.52 -8.97 -48.22
CA LEU A 9 -39.50 -7.95 -47.91
C LEU A 9 -39.77 -7.26 -46.57
N GLY A 10 -41.03 -6.93 -46.27
CA GLY A 10 -41.44 -6.35 -44.98
C GLY A 10 -41.21 -7.32 -43.81
N PHE A 11 -41.52 -8.60 -44.00
CA PHE A 11 -41.26 -9.65 -43.01
C PHE A 11 -39.76 -9.87 -42.79
N GLY A 12 -38.96 -9.92 -43.86
CA GLY A 12 -37.51 -10.03 -43.80
C GLY A 12 -36.85 -8.83 -43.10
N LEU A 13 -37.32 -7.61 -43.39
CA LEU A 13 -36.89 -6.39 -42.69
C LEU A 13 -37.26 -6.42 -41.20
N GLY A 14 -38.44 -6.91 -40.83
CA GLY A 14 -38.87 -7.07 -39.44
C GLY A 14 -38.00 -8.05 -38.64
N ILE A 15 -37.57 -9.15 -39.27
CA ILE A 15 -36.64 -10.11 -38.65
C ILE A 15 -35.26 -9.47 -38.48
N LEU A 16 -34.74 -8.80 -39.52
CA LEU A 16 -33.42 -8.16 -39.47
C LEU A 16 -33.37 -7.02 -38.44
N THR A 17 -34.42 -6.21 -38.32
CA THR A 17 -34.49 -5.16 -37.29
C THR A 17 -34.50 -5.79 -35.90
N THR A 18 -35.28 -6.85 -35.66
CA THR A 18 -35.31 -7.54 -34.37
C THR A 18 -33.93 -8.11 -33.98
N ILE A 19 -33.22 -8.75 -34.93
CA ILE A 19 -31.86 -9.27 -34.71
C ILE A 19 -30.89 -8.12 -34.42
N ALA A 20 -30.96 -7.03 -35.18
CA ALA A 20 -30.11 -5.85 -34.97
C ALA A 20 -30.36 -5.21 -33.61
N THR A 21 -31.61 -5.04 -33.19
CA THR A 21 -31.97 -4.49 -31.87
C THR A 21 -31.48 -5.39 -30.74
N GLN A 22 -31.62 -6.72 -30.85
CA GLN A 22 -31.08 -7.66 -29.86
C GLN A 22 -29.55 -7.61 -29.80
N PHE A 23 -28.88 -7.50 -30.94
CA PHE A 23 -27.42 -7.39 -31.00
C PHE A 23 -26.92 -6.08 -30.37
N ILE A 24 -27.53 -4.94 -30.73
CA ILE A 24 -27.22 -3.63 -30.15
C ILE A 24 -27.48 -3.63 -28.64
N SER A 25 -28.62 -4.14 -28.19
CA SER A 25 -28.97 -4.22 -26.77
C SER A 25 -27.96 -5.05 -25.97
N ARG A 26 -27.59 -6.24 -26.47
CA ARG A 26 -26.54 -7.07 -25.85
C ARG A 26 -25.19 -6.38 -25.82
N HIS A 27 -24.83 -5.66 -26.89
CA HIS A 27 -23.56 -4.93 -26.96
C HIS A 27 -23.50 -3.77 -25.97
N ILE A 28 -24.60 -3.01 -25.84
CA ILE A 28 -24.73 -1.91 -24.85
C ILE A 28 -24.65 -2.46 -23.42
N GLN A 29 -25.42 -3.50 -23.10
CA GLN A 29 -25.38 -4.14 -21.77
C GLN A 29 -23.99 -4.67 -21.42
N TYR A 30 -23.30 -5.28 -22.40
CA TYR A 30 -21.95 -5.78 -22.22
C TYR A 30 -20.92 -4.66 -22.02
N SER A 31 -21.07 -3.55 -22.75
CA SER A 31 -20.27 -2.34 -22.58
C SER A 31 -20.44 -1.76 -21.17
N ASP A 32 -21.69 -1.66 -20.70
CA ASP A 32 -22.02 -1.17 -19.36
C ASP A 32 -21.50 -2.08 -18.24
N ALA A 33 -21.59 -3.40 -18.40
CA ALA A 33 -21.04 -4.35 -17.44
C ALA A 33 -19.51 -4.24 -17.33
N ARG A 34 -18.80 -4.15 -18.47
CA ARG A 34 -17.35 -3.93 -18.51
C ARG A 34 -16.97 -2.58 -17.89
N ARG A 35 -17.77 -1.54 -18.16
CA ARG A 35 -17.61 -0.20 -17.56
C ARG A 35 -17.72 -0.26 -16.04
N LYS A 36 -18.77 -0.88 -15.50
CA LYS A 36 -18.98 -1.05 -14.06
C LYS A 36 -17.81 -1.80 -13.41
N GLN A 37 -17.35 -2.89 -14.03
CA GLN A 37 -16.22 -3.67 -13.51
C GLN A 37 -14.92 -2.85 -13.46
N ARG A 38 -14.64 -2.03 -14.48
CA ARG A 38 -13.46 -1.15 -14.47
C ARG A 38 -13.53 -0.10 -13.38
N LEU A 39 -14.68 0.52 -13.18
CA LEU A 39 -14.89 1.49 -12.08
C LEU A 39 -14.68 0.83 -10.72
N GLU A 40 -15.16 -0.39 -10.54
CA GLU A 40 -14.93 -1.15 -9.32
C GLU A 40 -13.43 -1.41 -9.09
N ASN A 41 -12.69 -1.80 -10.13
CA ASN A 41 -11.24 -1.98 -10.05
C ASN A 41 -10.50 -0.69 -9.69
N LEU A 42 -10.88 0.45 -10.28
CA LEU A 42 -10.31 1.75 -9.93
C LEU A 42 -10.62 2.13 -8.47
N LYS A 43 -11.83 1.84 -7.98
CA LYS A 43 -12.20 2.02 -6.57
C LYS A 43 -11.33 1.18 -5.63
N ARG A 44 -11.04 -0.08 -5.99
CA ARG A 44 -10.14 -0.95 -5.21
C ARG A 44 -8.72 -0.37 -5.13
N ILE A 45 -8.20 0.19 -6.23
CA ILE A 45 -6.89 0.87 -6.22
C ILE A 45 -6.93 2.10 -5.31
N ARG A 46 -7.99 2.91 -5.34
CA ARG A 46 -8.16 4.04 -4.40
C ARG A 46 -8.13 3.58 -2.95
N GLN A 47 -8.91 2.55 -2.61
CA GLN A 47 -8.92 1.99 -1.26
C GLN A 47 -7.55 1.47 -0.82
N TRP A 48 -6.79 0.86 -1.74
CA TRP A 48 -5.43 0.45 -1.47
C TRP A 48 -4.51 1.63 -1.16
N MET A 49 -4.59 2.71 -1.94
CA MET A 49 -3.79 3.91 -1.69
C MET A 49 -4.17 4.62 -0.39
N GLU A 50 -5.46 4.66 -0.04
CA GLU A 50 -5.90 5.18 1.26
C GLU A 50 -5.41 4.31 2.43
N ALA A 51 -5.34 2.99 2.26
CA ALA A 51 -4.78 2.10 3.27
C ALA A 51 -3.26 2.34 3.47
N TYR A 52 -2.52 2.58 2.39
CA TYR A 52 -1.12 3.03 2.50
C TYR A 52 -1.01 4.35 3.23
N ARG A 53 -1.84 5.34 2.86
CA ARG A 53 -1.85 6.66 3.51
C ARG A 53 -2.11 6.54 5.01
N ALA A 54 -3.10 5.74 5.39
CA ALA A 54 -3.40 5.47 6.80
C ALA A 54 -2.19 4.87 7.53
N LEU A 55 -1.51 3.89 6.93
CA LEU A 55 -0.31 3.29 7.50
C LEU A 55 0.82 4.31 7.70
N PHE A 56 1.13 5.12 6.67
CA PHE A 56 2.20 6.13 6.76
C PHE A 56 1.86 7.26 7.73
N ARG A 57 0.58 7.51 8.02
CA ARG A 57 0.16 8.51 9.01
C ARG A 57 0.24 8.04 10.46
N CYS A 58 0.38 6.74 10.72
CA CYS A 58 0.58 6.25 12.07
C CYS A 58 1.84 6.89 12.71
N GLU A 59 1.77 7.17 14.00
CA GLU A 59 2.90 7.75 14.76
C GLU A 59 4.09 6.78 14.87
N TYR A 60 3.83 5.48 14.82
CA TYR A 60 4.88 4.47 14.74
C TYR A 60 5.61 4.53 13.37
N PRO A 61 6.95 4.41 13.30
CA PRO A 61 7.92 4.25 14.40
C PRO A 61 8.61 5.56 14.83
N GLU A 62 8.04 6.72 14.51
CA GLU A 62 8.67 8.03 14.76
C GLU A 62 8.62 8.46 16.23
N ILE A 63 7.77 7.81 17.00
CA ILE A 63 7.55 8.19 18.38
C ILE A 63 8.84 7.97 19.22
N TYR A 64 9.21 8.98 20.03
CA TYR A 64 10.49 9.02 20.79
C TYR A 64 10.65 7.79 21.67
N GLU A 65 9.53 7.36 22.23
CA GLU A 65 9.26 6.15 22.95
C GLU A 65 9.94 4.91 22.40
N PHE A 66 9.76 4.74 21.10
CA PHE A 66 10.18 3.56 20.39
C PHE A 66 11.68 3.66 20.18
N ALA A 67 12.15 4.81 19.68
CA ALA A 67 13.54 5.06 19.33
C ALA A 67 14.49 5.01 20.53
N PHE A 68 14.12 5.61 21.66
CA PHE A 68 15.02 5.81 22.81
C PHE A 68 14.65 5.01 24.04
N GLY A 69 13.51 4.32 24.02
CA GLY A 69 13.22 3.31 25.01
C GLY A 69 13.05 3.81 26.44
N PHE A 70 12.52 5.02 26.64
CA PHE A 70 11.92 5.46 27.91
C PHE A 70 12.68 5.28 29.22
N GLU A 71 13.99 5.20 29.13
CA GLU A 71 14.81 5.17 30.31
C GLU A 71 15.24 6.57 30.66
N THR A 72 14.29 7.30 31.19
CA THR A 72 14.51 8.63 31.69
C THR A 72 14.17 8.55 33.16
N ARG A 73 15.18 8.79 34.00
CA ARG A 73 14.94 8.96 35.43
C ARG A 73 14.02 10.17 35.60
N PRO A 74 13.24 10.24 36.70
CA PRO A 74 12.62 11.51 37.09
C PRO A 74 13.68 12.63 37.06
N GLY A 75 13.48 13.63 36.20
CA GLY A 75 14.41 14.75 36.00
C GLY A 75 15.19 14.79 34.67
N GLU A 76 15.12 13.76 33.83
CA GLU A 76 15.66 13.81 32.47
C GLU A 76 14.68 14.49 31.48
N PRO A 77 15.17 15.18 30.42
CA PRO A 77 14.31 15.97 29.52
C PRO A 77 13.23 15.18 28.77
N LEU A 78 13.41 13.87 28.67
CA LEU A 78 12.55 12.95 27.92
C LEU A 78 11.74 12.02 28.84
N PHE A 79 11.65 12.31 30.15
CA PHE A 79 10.78 11.57 31.08
C PHE A 79 9.33 11.94 30.90
N ASP A 80 8.51 10.94 30.61
CA ASP A 80 7.06 11.06 30.52
C ASP A 80 6.43 9.75 31.03
N GLU A 81 5.56 9.86 32.02
CA GLU A 81 4.88 8.72 32.63
C GLU A 81 3.79 8.13 31.72
N THR A 82 3.26 8.92 30.77
CA THR A 82 2.20 8.50 29.82
C THR A 82 2.75 7.75 28.61
N SER A 83 4.06 7.65 28.55
CA SER A 83 4.79 7.34 27.34
C SER A 83 4.61 5.89 26.89
N THR A 84 4.65 4.94 27.83
CA THR A 84 4.30 3.53 27.58
C THR A 84 2.90 3.37 26.98
N HIS A 85 1.93 4.17 27.41
CA HIS A 85 0.59 4.16 26.85
C HIS A 85 0.55 4.72 25.42
N ARG A 86 1.27 5.81 25.14
CA ARG A 86 1.37 6.35 23.78
C ARG A 86 2.00 5.34 22.81
N LEU A 87 3.11 4.71 23.21
CA LEU A 87 3.76 3.68 22.41
C LEU A 87 2.82 2.51 22.14
N TYR A 88 2.12 2.03 23.16
CA TYR A 88 1.13 0.96 23.01
C TYR A 88 0.05 1.32 21.99
N ASN A 89 -0.53 2.53 22.10
CA ASN A 89 -1.55 3.00 21.18
C ASN A 89 -1.03 3.13 19.75
N ALA A 90 0.17 3.70 19.56
CA ALA A 90 0.80 3.84 18.25
C ALA A 90 1.09 2.47 17.59
N LEU A 91 1.57 1.49 18.37
CA LEU A 91 1.79 0.12 17.89
C LEU A 91 0.48 -0.58 17.52
N LYS A 92 -0.59 -0.35 18.29
CA LYS A 92 -1.91 -0.91 18.03
C LYS A 92 -2.51 -0.31 16.75
N GLU A 93 -2.47 1.00 16.61
CA GLU A 93 -2.91 1.71 15.42
C GLU A 93 -2.18 1.21 14.17
N TYR A 94 -0.85 1.11 14.24
CA TYR A 94 -0.02 0.55 13.17
C TYR A 94 -0.47 -0.86 12.80
N ARG A 95 -0.73 -1.74 13.77
CA ARG A 95 -1.15 -3.13 13.50
C ARG A 95 -2.52 -3.20 12.84
N GLU A 96 -3.44 -2.34 13.21
CA GLU A 96 -4.74 -2.24 12.55
C GLU A 96 -4.59 -1.72 11.10
N ALA A 97 -3.79 -0.68 10.90
CA ALA A 97 -3.49 -0.13 9.57
C ALA A 97 -2.76 -1.15 8.67
N GLU A 98 -1.82 -1.91 9.22
CA GLU A 98 -1.08 -2.95 8.51
C GLU A 98 -2.00 -4.09 8.05
N LYS A 99 -2.93 -4.54 8.92
CA LYS A 99 -3.97 -5.53 8.58
C LYS A 99 -4.84 -5.02 7.42
N ARG A 100 -5.32 -3.77 7.50
CA ARG A 100 -6.12 -3.13 6.44
C ARG A 100 -5.35 -3.01 5.13
N LEU A 101 -4.07 -2.63 5.18
CA LEU A 101 -3.22 -2.54 4.00
C LEU A 101 -3.07 -3.90 3.31
N LYS A 102 -2.79 -4.97 4.05
CA LYS A 102 -2.63 -6.32 3.46
C LYS A 102 -3.87 -6.76 2.69
N GLU A 103 -5.05 -6.50 3.23
CA GLU A 103 -6.31 -6.80 2.56
C GLU A 103 -6.52 -5.95 1.30
N ALA A 104 -6.33 -4.63 1.43
CA ALA A 104 -6.51 -3.70 0.33
C ALA A 104 -5.48 -3.89 -0.80
N GLU A 105 -4.24 -4.24 -0.45
CA GLU A 105 -3.16 -4.53 -1.39
C GLU A 105 -3.48 -5.75 -2.26
N ARG A 106 -3.99 -6.82 -1.67
CA ARG A 106 -4.41 -8.01 -2.42
C ARG A 106 -5.44 -7.62 -3.49
N LEU A 107 -6.50 -6.91 -3.08
CA LEU A 107 -7.56 -6.47 -3.98
C LEU A 107 -7.08 -5.44 -5.02
N GLY A 108 -6.17 -4.56 -4.64
CA GLY A 108 -5.57 -3.54 -5.49
C GLY A 108 -4.67 -4.14 -6.58
N ARG A 109 -3.85 -5.14 -6.24
CA ARG A 109 -3.01 -5.88 -7.19
C ARG A 109 -3.86 -6.68 -8.18
N GLU A 110 -4.94 -7.32 -7.71
CA GLU A 110 -5.91 -7.98 -8.58
C GLU A 110 -6.56 -6.97 -9.55
N ALA A 111 -6.99 -5.82 -9.05
CA ALA A 111 -7.57 -4.75 -9.87
C ALA A 111 -6.61 -4.22 -10.93
N MET A 112 -5.33 -4.06 -10.60
CA MET A 112 -4.26 -3.68 -11.54
C MET A 112 -4.14 -4.68 -12.69
N PHE A 113 -4.23 -5.98 -12.42
CA PHE A 113 -4.22 -7.02 -13.45
C PHE A 113 -5.42 -6.91 -14.39
N PHE A 114 -6.62 -6.62 -13.86
CA PHE A 114 -7.83 -6.48 -14.70
C PHE A 114 -7.88 -5.17 -15.51
N LEU A 115 -7.17 -4.13 -15.06
CA LEU A 115 -7.07 -2.84 -15.77
C LEU A 115 -5.95 -2.80 -16.81
N ALA A 116 -5.10 -3.81 -16.85
CA ALA A 116 -4.11 -3.98 -17.89
C ALA A 116 -4.75 -4.05 -19.29
N GLU A 117 -4.20 -3.30 -20.25
CA GLU A 117 -4.59 -3.42 -21.65
C GLU A 117 -4.18 -4.81 -22.16
N LYS A 118 -5.16 -5.60 -22.62
CA LYS A 118 -4.89 -6.93 -23.19
C LYS A 118 -4.36 -6.78 -24.61
N ARG A 119 -3.06 -6.53 -24.80
CA ARG A 119 -2.43 -6.76 -26.11
C ARG A 119 -2.11 -8.25 -26.25
N PRO A 120 -2.30 -8.86 -27.44
CA PRO A 120 -2.04 -10.29 -27.66
C PRO A 120 -0.58 -10.68 -27.36
N PHE A 121 0.38 -9.78 -27.59
CA PHE A 121 1.79 -9.96 -27.28
C PHE A 121 2.07 -10.08 -25.76
N ASP A 122 1.31 -9.38 -24.92
CA ASP A 122 1.52 -9.39 -23.46
C ASP A 122 1.08 -10.70 -22.81
N ARG A 123 0.10 -11.42 -23.39
CA ARG A 123 -0.28 -12.76 -22.94
C ARG A 123 0.84 -13.78 -23.16
N PHE A 124 1.51 -13.67 -24.30
CA PHE A 124 2.65 -14.52 -24.63
C PHE A 124 3.86 -14.19 -23.74
N LEU A 125 4.12 -12.90 -23.50
CA LEU A 125 5.22 -12.46 -22.64
C LEU A 125 5.03 -12.86 -21.17
N LEU A 126 3.81 -12.70 -20.63
CA LEU A 126 3.45 -13.15 -19.28
C LEU A 126 3.58 -14.67 -19.13
N LEU A 127 3.10 -15.44 -20.11
CA LEU A 127 3.24 -16.90 -20.14
C LEU A 127 4.71 -17.33 -20.23
N TRP A 128 5.49 -16.64 -21.05
CA TRP A 128 6.92 -16.92 -21.24
C TRP A 128 7.78 -16.55 -20.03
N LEU A 129 7.42 -15.48 -19.31
CA LEU A 129 8.05 -15.09 -18.04
C LEU A 129 7.72 -16.07 -16.90
N VAL A 130 6.50 -16.60 -16.85
CA VAL A 130 6.13 -17.69 -15.92
C VAL A 130 6.96 -18.95 -16.18
N LEU A 131 7.31 -19.22 -17.44
CA LEU A 131 8.13 -20.36 -17.84
C LEU A 131 9.65 -20.14 -17.63
N ARG A 132 10.14 -18.89 -17.68
CA ARG A 132 11.55 -18.51 -17.45
C ARG A 132 11.79 -18.04 -16.01
N ARG A 133 11.55 -18.93 -15.06
CA ARG A 133 11.87 -18.72 -13.63
C ARG A 133 13.38 -18.58 -13.44
N ASP A 134 13.91 -17.37 -13.62
CA ASP A 134 15.27 -17.00 -13.23
C ASP A 134 15.19 -16.26 -11.89
N PRO A 135 15.63 -16.85 -10.78
CA PRO A 135 15.37 -16.34 -9.42
C PRO A 135 16.08 -15.02 -9.09
N ASN A 136 17.01 -14.56 -9.95
CA ASN A 136 17.88 -13.41 -9.67
C ASN A 136 17.52 -12.11 -10.42
N ARG A 137 16.38 -12.04 -11.12
CA ARG A 137 15.89 -10.80 -11.71
C ARG A 137 14.41 -10.57 -11.41
N GLU A 138 14.11 -9.68 -10.47
CA GLU A 138 12.77 -9.13 -10.28
C GLU A 138 12.42 -8.18 -11.44
N PHE A 139 12.06 -8.74 -12.60
CA PHE A 139 11.42 -7.96 -13.64
C PHE A 139 9.95 -7.72 -13.26
N HIS A 140 9.66 -6.57 -12.68
CA HIS A 140 8.28 -6.10 -12.54
C HIS A 140 7.77 -5.59 -13.90
N PHE A 141 7.36 -6.52 -14.77
CA PHE A 141 6.66 -6.16 -16.00
C PHE A 141 5.23 -5.72 -15.66
N TYR A 142 5.00 -4.40 -15.65
CA TYR A 142 3.66 -3.86 -15.56
C TYR A 142 3.05 -3.77 -16.96
N ALA A 143 1.91 -4.43 -17.13
CA ALA A 143 1.20 -4.43 -18.39
C ALA A 143 0.81 -3.00 -18.82
N PRO A 144 0.70 -2.73 -20.14
CA PRO A 144 0.35 -1.40 -20.66
C PRO A 144 -1.01 -0.90 -20.12
N GLY A 145 -1.18 0.42 -20.14
CA GLY A 145 -2.37 1.11 -19.61
C GLY A 145 -2.12 1.77 -18.26
N VAL A 146 -3.14 1.78 -17.40
CA VAL A 146 -3.08 2.34 -16.03
C VAL A 146 -1.96 1.70 -15.19
N PRO A 147 -1.76 0.36 -15.21
CA PRO A 147 -0.78 -0.27 -14.32
C PRO A 147 0.64 0.23 -14.56
N ARG A 148 1.04 0.40 -15.82
CA ARG A 148 2.36 0.94 -16.19
C ARG A 148 2.57 2.38 -15.73
N ARG A 149 1.51 3.20 -15.66
CA ARG A 149 1.61 4.59 -15.18
C ARG A 149 1.74 4.65 -13.65
N ILE A 150 1.08 3.73 -12.95
CA ILE A 150 1.12 3.62 -11.48
C ILE A 150 2.44 3.02 -10.99
N ALA A 151 3.05 2.13 -11.78
CA ALA A 151 4.24 1.36 -11.42
C ALA A 151 5.43 2.13 -10.81
N PRO A 152 5.87 3.29 -11.36
CA PRO A 152 7.01 4.01 -10.80
C PRO A 152 6.73 4.50 -9.37
N TYR A 153 5.51 4.97 -9.13
CA TYR A 153 5.08 5.46 -7.82
C TYR A 153 4.89 4.32 -6.81
N LEU A 154 4.46 3.14 -7.25
CA LEU A 154 4.46 1.94 -6.40
C LEU A 154 5.86 1.51 -6.00
N ALA A 155 6.85 1.65 -6.90
CA ALA A 155 8.24 1.36 -6.56
C ALA A 155 8.75 2.31 -5.46
N ILE A 156 8.47 3.61 -5.59
CA ILE A 156 8.75 4.61 -4.55
C ILE A 156 8.05 4.20 -3.24
N LEU A 157 6.76 3.87 -3.27
CA LEU A 157 6.02 3.47 -2.06
C LEU A 157 6.62 2.26 -1.36
N ASN A 158 7.00 1.23 -2.11
CA ASN A 158 7.63 0.04 -1.56
C ASN A 158 8.99 0.36 -0.93
N GLU A 159 9.77 1.23 -1.57
CA GLU A 159 11.06 1.68 -1.04
C GLU A 159 10.87 2.46 0.27
N GLN A 160 9.94 3.42 0.31
CA GLN A 160 9.66 4.20 1.52
C GLN A 160 9.06 3.33 2.63
N TYR A 161 8.19 2.37 2.30
CA TYR A 161 7.68 1.40 3.26
C TYR A 161 8.82 0.60 3.89
N TYR A 162 9.77 0.13 3.08
CA TYR A 162 10.93 -0.61 3.57
C TYR A 162 11.80 0.25 4.49
N LYS A 163 12.09 1.50 4.10
CA LYS A 163 12.88 2.43 4.93
C LYS A 163 12.21 2.72 6.27
N VAL A 164 10.91 3.04 6.26
CA VAL A 164 10.16 3.46 7.44
C VAL A 164 9.81 2.30 8.35
N PHE A 165 9.21 1.22 7.83
CA PHE A 165 8.59 0.18 8.66
C PHE A 165 9.39 -1.11 8.78
N ARG A 166 10.53 -1.23 8.09
CA ARG A 166 11.47 -2.34 8.28
C ARG A 166 12.83 -1.88 8.76
N ARG A 167 13.53 -1.10 7.93
CA ARG A 167 14.92 -0.72 8.16
C ARG A 167 15.09 0.12 9.43
N PHE A 168 14.25 1.13 9.65
CA PHE A 168 14.36 1.95 10.86
C PHE A 168 14.04 1.16 12.14
N PRO A 169 12.90 0.43 12.25
CA PRO A 169 12.63 -0.41 13.41
C PRO A 169 13.73 -1.42 13.73
N GLU A 170 14.37 -2.00 12.71
CA GLU A 170 15.49 -2.92 12.90
C GLU A 170 16.74 -2.28 13.53
N LYS A 171 16.92 -0.95 13.43
CA LYS A 171 17.99 -0.24 14.15
C LYS A 171 17.74 -0.19 15.65
N VAL A 172 16.47 -0.16 16.04
CA VAL A 172 16.00 0.10 17.40
C VAL A 172 15.72 -1.20 18.16
N ALA A 173 14.95 -2.10 17.54
CA ALA A 173 14.50 -3.36 18.12
C ALA A 173 15.07 -4.56 17.35
N ARG A 174 15.52 -5.58 18.09
CA ARG A 174 15.85 -6.90 17.52
C ARG A 174 14.58 -7.60 17.05
N ARG A 175 13.51 -7.47 17.84
CA ARG A 175 12.24 -8.14 17.63
C ARG A 175 11.14 -7.42 18.39
N ILE A 176 9.94 -7.43 17.82
CA ILE A 176 8.70 -7.05 18.50
C ILE A 176 7.77 -8.26 18.48
N ASP A 177 7.29 -8.69 19.64
CA ASP A 177 6.33 -9.78 19.79
C ASP A 177 4.91 -9.29 19.48
N TRP A 178 4.65 -9.01 18.20
CA TRP A 178 3.38 -8.43 17.73
C TRP A 178 2.13 -9.23 18.10
N GLU A 179 2.25 -10.54 18.30
CA GLU A 179 1.15 -11.42 18.70
C GLU A 179 0.71 -11.18 20.15
N LYS A 180 1.62 -10.68 21.00
CA LYS A 180 1.33 -10.41 22.42
C LYS A 180 0.66 -9.05 22.64
N LEU A 181 0.72 -8.15 21.65
CA LEU A 181 0.26 -6.75 21.79
C LEU A 181 -1.21 -6.66 22.24
N GLU A 182 -2.08 -7.56 21.78
CA GLU A 182 -3.51 -7.54 22.14
C GLU A 182 -3.79 -8.09 23.56
N PHE A 183 -2.81 -8.73 24.21
CA PHE A 183 -2.97 -9.44 25.48
C PHE A 183 -2.24 -8.79 26.67
N ILE A 184 -1.53 -7.69 26.43
CA ILE A 184 -0.78 -6.96 27.47
C ILE A 184 -1.50 -5.68 27.88
N LYS A 185 -1.23 -5.21 29.10
CA LYS A 185 -1.61 -3.86 29.51
C LYS A 185 -0.70 -2.83 28.83
N PRO A 186 -1.17 -1.60 28.55
CA PRO A 186 -0.34 -0.57 27.93
C PRO A 186 0.95 -0.27 28.70
N SER A 187 0.88 -0.29 30.04
CA SER A 187 2.04 -0.11 30.93
C SER A 187 3.12 -1.19 30.79
N SER A 188 2.81 -2.30 30.12
CA SER A 188 3.72 -3.45 29.93
C SER A 188 4.21 -3.56 28.48
N VAL A 189 4.00 -2.54 27.64
CA VAL A 189 4.39 -2.55 26.21
C VAL A 189 5.87 -2.87 25.99
N GLU A 190 6.74 -2.51 26.92
CA GLU A 190 8.18 -2.77 26.80
C GLU A 190 8.50 -4.27 26.86
N SER A 191 7.67 -5.07 27.55
CA SER A 191 7.87 -6.53 27.66
C SER A 191 7.78 -7.28 26.34
N ILE A 192 7.25 -6.64 25.29
CA ILE A 192 7.14 -7.21 23.95
C ILE A 192 8.14 -6.62 22.95
N ILE A 193 8.96 -5.63 23.37
CA ILE A 193 9.96 -4.96 22.52
C ILE A 193 11.35 -5.38 22.97
N HIS A 194 11.98 -6.25 22.20
CA HIS A 194 13.34 -6.74 22.48
C HIS A 194 14.35 -5.77 21.86
N ARG A 195 14.83 -4.80 22.63
CA ARG A 195 15.67 -3.69 22.15
C ARG A 195 17.09 -4.14 21.74
N ARG A 196 17.70 -3.41 20.80
CA ARG A 196 19.11 -3.60 20.43
C ARG A 196 20.07 -2.84 21.34
N ILE A 197 19.64 -1.66 21.77
CA ILE A 197 20.41 -0.77 22.63
C ILE A 197 20.13 -1.13 24.07
N ARG A 198 21.20 -1.26 24.86
CA ARG A 198 21.04 -1.48 26.30
C ARG A 198 20.45 -0.25 26.94
N PRO A 199 19.52 -0.45 27.87
CA PRO A 199 18.94 0.67 28.58
C PRO A 199 20.01 1.47 29.35
N LEU A 200 19.89 2.80 29.40
CA LEU A 200 20.88 3.70 30.02
C LEU A 200 21.11 3.36 31.50
N LEU A 201 20.07 2.90 32.20
CA LEU A 201 20.13 2.53 33.61
C LEU A 201 21.08 1.35 33.88
N GLU A 202 21.41 0.57 32.85
CA GLU A 202 22.31 -0.59 32.93
C GLU A 202 23.76 -0.27 32.54
N LEU A 203 24.08 1.00 32.25
CA LEU A 203 25.41 1.43 31.78
C LEU A 203 26.22 2.15 32.86
N GLU A 204 27.53 1.89 32.91
CA GLU A 204 28.47 2.64 33.73
C GLU A 204 28.80 4.00 33.08
N TYR A 205 28.53 5.11 33.80
CA TYR A 205 28.51 6.49 33.28
C TYR A 205 29.86 7.03 32.76
N SER A 206 30.99 6.42 33.13
CA SER A 206 32.32 6.91 32.78
C SER A 206 33.08 6.00 31.80
N GLY A 207 32.42 4.98 31.24
CA GLY A 207 33.05 3.99 30.37
C GLY A 207 32.84 4.23 28.86
N GLU A 208 33.60 3.50 28.05
CA GLU A 208 33.43 3.46 26.58
C GLU A 208 32.00 3.11 26.17
N ALA A 209 31.32 2.24 26.94
CA ALA A 209 29.94 1.85 26.73
C ALA A 209 28.95 3.03 26.78
N TYR A 210 29.18 4.03 27.64
CA TYR A 210 28.34 5.23 27.69
C TYR A 210 28.58 6.16 26.50
N ARG A 211 29.83 6.25 26.03
CA ARG A 211 30.17 7.01 24.82
C ARG A 211 29.55 6.38 23.57
N GLU A 212 29.66 5.05 23.43
CA GLU A 212 29.02 4.28 22.34
C GLU A 212 27.49 4.42 22.38
N TYR A 213 26.90 4.41 23.57
CA TYR A 213 25.47 4.68 23.75
C TYR A 213 25.07 6.06 23.22
N LYS A 214 25.78 7.13 23.61
CA LYS A 214 25.50 8.49 23.15
C LYS A 214 25.61 8.62 21.63
N GLU A 215 26.64 8.05 21.03
CA GLU A 215 26.82 8.06 19.57
C GLU A 215 25.64 7.38 18.86
N LYS A 216 25.20 6.21 19.35
CA LYS A 216 24.02 5.52 18.80
C LYS A 216 22.73 6.29 18.99
N VAL A 217 22.56 6.97 20.12
CA VAL A 217 21.39 7.84 20.36
C VAL A 217 21.34 8.97 19.34
N THR A 218 22.47 9.63 19.08
CA THR A 218 22.55 10.68 18.06
C THR A 218 22.23 10.12 16.67
N GLU A 219 22.83 9.00 16.27
CA GLU A 219 22.56 8.36 14.97
C GLU A 219 21.08 7.97 14.81
N LEU A 220 20.47 7.43 15.86
CA LEU A 220 19.05 7.08 15.85
C LEU A 220 18.13 8.31 15.79
N GLY A 221 18.50 9.40 16.48
CA GLY A 221 17.79 10.67 16.40
C GLY A 221 17.77 11.22 14.98
N GLU A 222 18.94 11.29 14.33
CA GLU A 222 19.05 11.71 12.92
C GLU A 222 18.27 10.77 11.98
N ALA A 223 18.37 9.46 12.18
CA ALA A 223 17.63 8.48 11.39
C ALA A 223 16.11 8.62 11.53
N ARG A 224 15.63 8.97 12.72
CA ARG A 224 14.22 9.22 12.99
C ARG A 224 13.75 10.50 12.32
N ASP A 225 14.52 11.58 12.39
CA ASP A 225 14.13 12.86 11.79
C ASP A 225 13.97 12.74 10.26
N ASN A 226 14.76 11.85 9.64
CA ASN A 226 14.64 11.48 8.23
C ASN A 226 13.33 10.74 7.87
N LEU A 227 12.66 10.08 8.82
CA LEU A 227 11.40 9.37 8.56
C LEU A 227 10.31 10.29 8.01
N SER A 228 10.27 11.53 8.50
CA SER A 228 9.35 12.56 8.02
C SER A 228 9.50 12.85 6.53
N SER A 229 10.72 12.74 5.98
CA SER A 229 10.97 12.91 4.54
C SER A 229 10.44 11.71 3.76
N TYR A 230 10.71 10.49 4.24
CA TYR A 230 10.23 9.26 3.61
C TYR A 230 8.69 9.18 3.58
N LYS A 231 8.03 9.61 4.65
CA LYS A 231 6.57 9.72 4.69
C LYS A 231 6.04 10.74 3.69
N ARG A 232 6.65 11.91 3.58
CA ARG A 232 6.29 12.93 2.57
C ARG A 232 6.46 12.43 1.14
N GLU A 233 7.55 11.72 0.86
CA GLU A 233 7.77 11.08 -0.44
C GLU A 233 6.70 10.01 -0.73
N ALA A 234 6.34 9.20 0.26
CA ALA A 234 5.26 8.22 0.14
C ALA A 234 3.90 8.90 -0.11
N GLU A 235 3.56 9.95 0.64
CA GLU A 235 2.33 10.71 0.42
C GLU A 235 2.27 11.30 -1.00
N SER A 236 3.37 11.89 -1.48
CA SER A 236 3.46 12.38 -2.86
C SER A 236 3.25 11.27 -3.89
N ALA A 237 3.83 10.08 -3.68
CA ALA A 237 3.62 8.94 -4.55
C ALA A 237 2.15 8.46 -4.55
N ILE A 238 1.49 8.45 -3.38
CA ILE A 238 0.06 8.15 -3.22
C ILE A 238 -0.78 9.14 -4.03
N GLU A 239 -0.54 10.45 -3.88
CA GLU A 239 -1.30 11.48 -4.63
C GLU A 239 -1.15 11.31 -6.14
N ASN A 240 0.07 11.03 -6.62
CA ASN A 240 0.31 10.80 -8.04
C ASN A 240 -0.47 9.59 -8.57
N ILE A 241 -0.53 8.49 -7.80
CA ILE A 241 -1.33 7.31 -8.18
C ILE A 241 -2.81 7.65 -8.21
N LEU A 242 -3.32 8.34 -7.18
CA LEU A 242 -4.72 8.75 -7.13
C LEU A 242 -5.09 9.68 -8.29
N GLN A 243 -4.19 10.61 -8.65
CA GLN A 243 -4.37 11.49 -9.80
C GLN A 243 -4.40 10.70 -11.12
N ILE A 244 -3.56 9.67 -11.28
CA ILE A 244 -3.60 8.78 -12.45
C ILE A 244 -4.92 8.03 -12.52
N VAL A 245 -5.41 7.51 -11.39
CA VAL A 245 -6.68 6.81 -11.30
C VAL A 245 -7.84 7.74 -11.67
N TRP A 246 -7.85 8.96 -11.13
CA TRP A 246 -8.85 9.99 -11.43
C TRP A 246 -8.83 10.41 -12.90
N ASN A 247 -7.63 10.67 -13.47
CA ASN A 247 -7.47 10.99 -14.88
C ASN A 247 -7.99 9.87 -15.78
N TYR A 248 -7.73 8.61 -15.41
CA TYR A 248 -8.21 7.47 -16.18
C TYR A 248 -9.72 7.29 -16.07
N GLU A 249 -10.30 7.47 -14.88
CA GLU A 249 -11.74 7.52 -14.69
C GLU A 249 -12.38 8.57 -15.62
N ASN A 250 -11.88 9.80 -15.61
CA ASN A 250 -12.43 10.88 -16.45
C ASN A 250 -12.23 10.63 -17.95
N ARG A 251 -11.09 10.12 -18.39
CA ARG A 251 -10.82 9.87 -19.82
C ARG A 251 -11.80 8.88 -20.46
N TRP A 252 -12.30 7.93 -19.69
CA TRP A 252 -13.29 6.97 -20.18
C TRP A 252 -14.73 7.44 -20.01
N PHE A 253 -14.97 8.53 -19.26
CA PHE A 253 -16.30 8.88 -18.76
C PHE A 253 -16.67 10.38 -18.83
N VAL A 254 -16.00 11.21 -19.65
CA VAL A 254 -16.64 12.44 -20.15
C VAL A 254 -17.78 12.03 -21.09
N PRO A 255 -19.01 12.53 -20.90
CA PRO A 255 -20.16 12.22 -21.75
C PRO A 255 -19.94 12.58 -23.22
#